data_AF-A0A0G4LSS3-F1
#
_entry.id   AF-A0A0G4LSS3-F1
#
_cell.length_a   1.000
_cell.length_b   1.000
_cell.length_c   1.000
_cell.angle_alpha   90.00
_cell.angle_beta   90.00
_cell.angle_gamma   90.00
#
_symmetry.space_group_name_H-M   'P 1'
#
loop_
_entity.id
_entity.type
_entity.pdbx_description
1 polymer ?
#
loop_
_entity_poly.entity_id
_entity_poly.type
_entity_poly.pdbx_seq_one_letter_code
_entity_poly.pdbx_strand_id
1 'polypeptide(L)'
;SPVELWLDLLRNAEAFEDWEEAALHLDNLLGLDLWRNNPTSKYYDYRLIHERLNSFLEANEDADVNHLVNLLRSGLVRNLGNISSPKLYNRAFAGTKYLIEEYVTHVAEAVDDVTALPTTPPAIESPSRSGTSNDKGRPPTATIVSAAAATLTNQTKLDFIHDT
;
A
#
# COMPACT_ATOMS: atom_id res chain seq x y z
N SER A 1 -13.84 -26.51 29.50
CA SER A 1 -12.96 -25.33 29.72
C SER A 1 -13.26 -24.27 28.66
N PRO A 2 -13.11 -22.95 28.93
CA PRO A 2 -13.27 -21.91 27.90
C PRO A 2 -12.46 -22.19 26.62
N VAL A 3 -11.25 -22.74 26.76
CA VAL A 3 -10.40 -23.12 25.61
C VAL A 3 -11.04 -24.22 24.75
N GLU A 4 -11.67 -25.22 25.36
CA GLU A 4 -12.30 -26.33 24.62
C GLU A 4 -13.53 -25.85 23.83
N LEU A 5 -14.29 -24.90 24.38
CA LEU A 5 -15.42 -24.28 23.69
C LEU A 5 -14.95 -23.57 22.42
N TRP A 6 -13.95 -22.69 22.53
CA TRP A 6 -13.45 -21.93 21.38
C TRP A 6 -12.74 -22.81 20.36
N LEU A 7 -12.06 -23.89 20.78
CA LEU A 7 -11.53 -24.89 19.85
C LEU A 7 -12.62 -25.63 19.09
N ASP A 8 -13.78 -25.86 19.70
CA ASP A 8 -14.90 -26.50 19.03
C ASP A 8 -15.58 -25.56 18.03
N LEU A 9 -15.80 -24.31 18.42
CA LEU A 9 -16.30 -23.26 17.52
C LEU A 9 -15.36 -23.05 16.32
N LEU A 10 -14.04 -22.97 16.55
CA LEU A 10 -13.04 -22.83 15.48
C LEU A 10 -13.11 -23.99 14.47
N ARG A 11 -13.30 -25.23 14.93
CA ARG A 11 -13.35 -26.42 14.06
C ARG A 11 -14.64 -26.53 13.27
N ASN A 12 -15.75 -26.02 13.82
CA ASN A 12 -17.08 -26.17 13.27
C ASN A 12 -17.60 -24.87 12.60
N ALA A 13 -16.77 -23.83 12.50
CA ALA A 13 -17.13 -22.57 11.86
C ALA A 13 -17.45 -22.76 10.37
N GLU A 14 -18.58 -22.21 9.92
CA GLU A 14 -19.01 -22.25 8.51
C GLU A 14 -18.77 -20.91 7.80
N ALA A 15 -18.64 -19.82 8.57
CA ALA A 15 -18.30 -18.49 8.08
C ALA A 15 -16.87 -18.09 8.50
N PHE A 16 -16.25 -17.21 7.73
CA PHE A 16 -14.90 -16.71 8.02
C PHE A 16 -14.90 -15.89 9.32
N GLU A 17 -15.93 -15.09 9.53
CA GLU A 17 -16.09 -14.23 10.69
C GLU A 17 -16.17 -15.05 11.99
N ASP A 18 -16.93 -16.15 11.98
CA ASP A 18 -17.04 -17.08 13.12
C ASP A 18 -15.68 -17.76 13.41
N TRP A 19 -14.96 -18.14 12.35
CA TRP A 19 -13.62 -18.73 12.48
C TRP A 19 -12.62 -17.72 13.06
N GLU A 20 -12.63 -16.48 12.56
CA GLU A 20 -11.73 -15.41 12.99
C GLU A 20 -11.99 -15.04 14.45
N GLU A 21 -13.25 -14.87 14.84
CA GLU A 21 -13.64 -14.59 16.23
C GLU A 21 -13.11 -15.68 17.17
N ALA A 22 -13.35 -16.96 16.84
CA ALA A 22 -12.88 -18.06 17.65
C ALA A 22 -11.34 -18.12 17.73
N ALA A 23 -10.66 -17.85 16.61
CA ALA A 23 -9.20 -17.80 16.55
C ALA A 23 -8.61 -16.68 17.43
N LEU A 24 -9.20 -15.49 17.38
CA LEU A 24 -8.79 -14.35 18.22
C LEU A 24 -9.02 -14.63 19.71
N HIS A 25 -10.15 -15.25 20.07
CA HIS A 25 -10.40 -15.64 21.45
C HIS A 25 -9.40 -16.68 21.96
N LEU A 26 -9.03 -17.67 21.14
CA LEU A 26 -7.99 -18.64 21.48
C LEU A 26 -6.62 -17.99 21.65
N ASP A 27 -6.25 -17.07 20.76
CA ASP A 27 -5.00 -16.33 20.86
C ASP A 27 -4.91 -15.57 22.18
N ASN A 28 -5.98 -14.86 22.57
CA ASN A 28 -6.04 -14.11 23.84
C ASN A 28 -6.00 -15.04 25.07
N LEU A 29 -6.78 -16.13 25.06
CA LEU A 29 -6.83 -17.07 26.19
C LEU A 29 -5.51 -17.79 26.44
N LEU A 30 -4.74 -18.02 25.38
CA LEU A 30 -3.46 -18.73 25.41
C LEU A 30 -2.26 -17.78 25.45
N GLY A 31 -2.46 -16.46 25.39
CA GLY A 31 -1.42 -15.44 25.38
C GLY A 31 -0.58 -15.42 24.09
N LEU A 32 -1.13 -15.89 22.98
CA LEU A 32 -0.48 -15.92 21.66
C LEU A 32 -0.55 -14.55 20.96
N ASP A 33 -1.52 -13.72 21.32
CA ASP A 33 -1.62 -12.31 20.97
C ASP A 33 -0.36 -11.53 21.37
N LEU A 34 0.20 -11.81 22.55
CA LEU A 34 1.46 -11.22 23.01
C LEU A 34 2.63 -11.55 22.07
N TRP A 35 2.64 -12.77 21.52
CA TRP A 35 3.63 -13.15 20.51
C TRP A 35 3.40 -12.41 19.19
N ARG A 36 2.15 -12.21 18.74
CA ARG A 36 1.85 -11.43 17.53
C ARG A 36 2.26 -9.97 17.68
N ASN A 37 2.01 -9.39 18.87
CA ASN A 37 2.34 -8.01 19.23
C ASN A 37 3.83 -7.74 19.39
N ASN A 38 4.64 -8.74 19.76
CA ASN A 38 6.08 -8.58 19.78
C ASN A 38 6.66 -8.71 18.35
N PRO A 39 7.16 -7.64 17.71
CA PRO A 39 7.69 -7.72 16.36
C PRO A 39 9.00 -8.52 16.30
N THR A 40 9.76 -8.63 17.38
CA THR A 40 11.09 -9.26 17.34
C THR A 40 11.00 -10.77 17.09
N SER A 41 11.78 -11.25 16.13
CA SER A 41 11.94 -12.67 15.82
C SER A 41 13.21 -12.89 15.03
N LYS A 42 13.83 -14.06 15.18
CA LYS A 42 14.97 -14.48 14.35
C LYS A 42 14.57 -15.03 12.98
N TYR A 43 13.27 -15.17 12.73
CA TYR A 43 12.76 -15.78 11.50
C TYR A 43 12.48 -14.78 10.38
N TYR A 44 12.54 -13.49 10.68
CA TYR A 44 12.45 -12.42 9.70
C TYR A 44 13.20 -11.18 10.18
N ASP A 45 13.58 -10.31 9.27
CA ASP A 45 14.23 -9.03 9.57
C ASP A 45 13.16 -8.00 9.93
N TYR A 46 12.71 -8.02 11.19
CA TYR A 46 11.67 -7.11 11.67
C TYR A 46 12.08 -5.63 11.60
N ARG A 47 13.38 -5.32 11.64
CA ARG A 47 13.87 -3.94 11.54
C ARG A 47 13.70 -3.42 10.12
N LEU A 48 14.11 -4.22 9.13
CA LEU A 48 13.87 -3.91 7.73
C LEU A 48 12.38 -3.70 7.43
N ILE A 49 11.50 -4.57 7.95
CA ILE A 49 10.06 -4.43 7.71
C ILE A 49 9.50 -3.16 8.37
N HIS A 50 9.93 -2.83 9.59
CA HIS A 50 9.53 -1.61 10.26
C HIS A 50 10.00 -0.35 9.54
N GLU A 51 11.26 -0.32 9.08
CA GLU A 51 11.80 0.80 8.30
C GLU A 51 11.00 1.01 7.01
N ARG A 52 10.64 -0.10 6.34
CA ARG A 52 9.84 -0.05 5.10
C ARG A 52 8.41 0.40 5.33
N LEU A 53 7.77 -0.09 6.39
CA LEU A 53 6.43 0.36 6.79
C LEU A 53 6.42 1.87 7.06
N ASN A 54 7.40 2.38 7.82
CA ASN A 54 7.51 3.81 8.08
C ASN A 54 7.63 4.63 6.80
N SER A 55 8.41 4.19 5.80
CA SER A 55 8.49 4.90 4.52
C SER A 55 7.14 4.97 3.79
N PHE A 56 6.30 3.93 3.88
CA PHE A 56 4.95 3.97 3.32
C PHE A 56 4.05 4.95 4.07
N LEU A 57 4.10 4.95 5.40
CA LEU A 57 3.34 5.88 6.23
C LEU A 57 3.74 7.34 5.94
N GLU A 58 5.03 7.64 5.90
CA GLU A 58 5.56 8.97 5.56
C GLU A 58 5.12 9.42 4.16
N ALA A 59 5.22 8.53 3.15
CA ALA A 59 4.77 8.84 1.79
C ALA A 59 3.28 9.22 1.72
N ASN A 60 2.46 8.50 2.50
CA ASN A 60 1.02 8.72 2.54
C ASN A 60 0.66 10.00 3.32
N GLU A 61 1.31 10.27 4.44
CA GLU A 61 1.12 11.50 5.22
C GLU A 61 1.47 12.76 4.40
N ASP A 62 2.55 12.71 3.62
CA ASP A 62 3.00 13.81 2.77
C ASP A 62 2.25 13.90 1.42
N ALA A 63 1.38 12.94 1.12
CA ALA A 63 0.75 12.75 -0.19
C ALA A 63 1.78 12.72 -1.36
N ASP A 64 2.99 12.22 -1.10
CA ASP A 64 4.07 12.13 -2.08
C ASP A 64 3.92 10.85 -2.93
N VAL A 65 3.10 10.97 -3.97
CA VAL A 65 2.86 9.93 -4.96
C VAL A 65 4.16 9.46 -5.63
N ASN A 66 5.14 10.35 -5.86
CA ASN A 66 6.39 9.95 -6.52
C ASN A 66 7.23 9.08 -5.60
N HIS A 67 7.28 9.43 -4.31
CA HIS A 67 7.93 8.61 -3.30
C HIS A 67 7.26 7.24 -3.18
N LEU A 68 5.91 7.21 -3.10
CA LEU A 68 5.12 5.97 -3.04
C LEU A 68 5.41 5.03 -4.23
N VAL A 69 5.41 5.56 -5.45
CA VAL A 69 5.74 4.80 -6.67
C VAL A 69 7.17 4.25 -6.61
N ASN A 70 8.12 5.03 -6.10
CA ASN A 70 9.51 4.57 -5.95
C ASN A 70 9.65 3.47 -4.90
N LEU A 71 8.90 3.56 -3.78
CA LEU A 71 8.85 2.53 -2.76
C LEU A 71 8.28 1.22 -3.31
N LEU A 72 7.19 1.26 -4.10
CA LEU A 72 6.62 0.08 -4.75
C LEU A 72 7.58 -0.53 -5.77
N ARG A 73 8.17 0.30 -6.65
CA ARG A 73 9.11 -0.16 -7.69
C ARG A 73 10.31 -0.91 -7.11
N SER A 74 10.86 -0.42 -6.00
CA SER A 74 12.03 -1.01 -5.34
C SER A 74 11.67 -2.09 -4.30
N GLY A 75 10.43 -2.11 -3.81
CA GLY A 75 10.04 -2.83 -2.60
C GLY A 75 9.22 -4.10 -2.79
N LEU A 76 8.63 -4.33 -3.96
CA LEU A 76 7.81 -5.50 -4.24
C LEU A 76 8.68 -6.75 -4.52
N VAL A 77 9.36 -7.21 -3.47
CA VAL A 77 10.18 -8.41 -3.48
C VAL A 77 9.42 -9.58 -2.85
N ARG A 78 9.39 -10.73 -3.53
CA ARG A 78 8.61 -11.93 -3.17
C ARG A 78 8.69 -12.37 -1.70
N ASN A 79 9.85 -12.19 -1.05
CA ASN A 79 10.05 -12.58 0.33
C ASN A 79 10.98 -11.59 1.05
N LEU A 80 10.59 -10.31 1.03
CA LEU A 80 11.34 -9.26 1.71
C LEU A 80 11.51 -9.59 3.20
N GLY A 81 12.73 -9.47 3.72
CA GLY A 81 13.02 -9.72 5.13
C GLY A 81 12.68 -11.13 5.62
N ASN A 82 12.41 -12.10 4.74
CA ASN A 82 11.95 -13.45 5.11
C ASN A 82 10.56 -13.49 5.79
N ILE A 83 9.66 -12.55 5.50
CA ILE A 83 8.31 -12.49 6.09
C ILE A 83 7.45 -13.72 5.80
N SER A 84 7.72 -14.47 4.73
CA SER A 84 6.97 -15.69 4.38
C SER A 84 7.48 -16.96 5.08
N SER A 85 8.34 -16.83 6.10
CA SER A 85 8.84 -17.99 6.84
C SER A 85 7.70 -18.79 7.49
N PRO A 86 7.55 -20.09 7.23
CA PRO A 86 6.47 -20.91 7.82
C PRO A 86 6.43 -20.90 9.35
N LYS A 87 7.58 -20.64 10.00
CA LYS A 87 7.69 -20.56 11.47
C LYS A 87 6.94 -19.36 12.08
N LEU A 88 6.54 -18.39 11.26
CA LEU A 88 5.76 -17.23 11.65
C LEU A 88 4.25 -17.52 11.60
N TYR A 89 3.80 -18.56 10.89
CA TYR A 89 2.36 -18.77 10.66
C TYR A 89 1.77 -19.94 11.47
N ASN A 90 2.58 -20.60 12.31
CA ASN A 90 2.17 -21.76 13.11
C ASN A 90 2.18 -21.47 14.63
N ARG A 91 2.06 -20.20 15.01
CA ARG A 91 2.25 -19.73 16.40
C ARG A 91 0.98 -19.19 17.04
N ALA A 92 0.06 -18.69 16.24
CA ALA A 92 -1.21 -18.12 16.63
C ALA A 92 -2.29 -18.64 15.67
N PHE A 93 -3.55 -18.58 16.08
CA PHE A 93 -4.67 -19.07 15.29
C PHE A 93 -5.12 -18.04 14.26
N ALA A 94 -5.26 -16.77 14.68
CA ALA A 94 -5.89 -15.75 13.83
C ALA A 94 -4.92 -15.11 12.84
N GLY A 95 -3.61 -15.33 12.95
CA GLY A 95 -2.65 -14.71 12.04
C GLY A 95 -1.19 -14.87 12.43
N THR A 96 -0.38 -13.89 12.00
CA THR A 96 1.06 -13.83 12.20
C THR A 96 1.41 -12.58 13.03
N LYS A 97 2.65 -12.10 12.92
CA LYS A 97 3.11 -10.84 13.52
C LYS A 97 2.29 -9.67 12.98
N TYR A 98 1.79 -8.80 13.85
CA TYR A 98 1.05 -7.60 13.43
C TYR A 98 1.89 -6.69 12.53
N LEU A 99 3.20 -6.59 12.77
CA LEU A 99 4.11 -5.83 11.90
C LEU A 99 4.11 -6.34 10.44
N ILE A 100 3.95 -7.65 10.23
CA ILE A 100 3.89 -8.23 8.88
C ILE A 100 2.52 -7.93 8.25
N GLU A 101 1.45 -8.10 9.02
CA GLU A 101 0.08 -7.83 8.57
C GLU A 101 -0.08 -6.36 8.16
N GLU A 102 0.33 -5.43 9.02
CA GLU A 102 0.29 -3.99 8.78
C GLU A 102 1.14 -3.58 7.56
N TYR A 103 2.36 -4.11 7.44
CA TYR A 103 3.20 -3.88 6.26
C TYR A 103 2.52 -4.34 4.96
N VAL A 104 1.93 -5.53 4.95
CA VAL A 104 1.25 -6.06 3.75
C VAL A 104 0.01 -5.24 3.41
N THR A 105 -0.76 -4.81 4.41
CA THR A 105 -1.92 -3.93 4.22
C THR A 105 -1.50 -2.62 3.54
N HIS A 106 -0.49 -1.92 4.07
CA HIS A 106 -0.04 -0.67 3.45
C HIS A 106 0.57 -0.85 2.06
N VAL A 107 1.19 -1.98 1.78
CA VAL A 107 1.65 -2.29 0.41
C VAL A 107 0.44 -2.46 -0.53
N ALA A 108 -0.63 -3.12 -0.09
CA ALA A 108 -1.84 -3.28 -0.89
C ALA A 108 -2.55 -1.94 -1.13
N GLU A 109 -2.72 -1.14 -0.08
CA GLU A 109 -3.28 0.22 -0.17
C GLU A 109 -2.47 1.10 -1.14
N ALA A 110 -1.14 1.08 -1.03
CA ALA A 110 -0.27 1.83 -1.93
C ALA A 110 -0.43 1.43 -3.39
N VAL A 111 -0.64 0.13 -3.66
CA VAL A 111 -0.92 -0.35 -5.02
C VAL A 111 -2.26 0.19 -5.51
N ASP A 112 -3.30 0.09 -4.69
CA ASP A 112 -4.64 0.58 -5.03
C ASP A 112 -4.61 2.09 -5.31
N ASP A 113 -3.96 2.87 -4.45
CA ASP A 113 -3.78 4.32 -4.60
C ASP A 113 -3.11 4.68 -5.93
N VAL A 114 -2.02 4.00 -6.27
CA VAL A 114 -1.31 4.24 -7.53
C VAL A 114 -2.15 3.85 -8.74
N THR A 115 -2.98 2.80 -8.65
CA THR A 115 -3.87 2.39 -9.75
C THR A 115 -5.03 3.34 -9.98
N ALA A 116 -5.45 4.09 -8.96
CA ALA A 116 -6.50 5.09 -9.08
C ALA A 116 -6.04 6.38 -9.79
N LEU A 117 -4.73 6.58 -9.95
CA LEU A 117 -4.18 7.78 -10.58
C LEU A 117 -4.41 7.82 -12.09
N PRO A 118 -4.70 9.00 -12.67
CA PRO A 118 -4.91 9.15 -14.10
C PRO A 118 -3.63 8.83 -14.88
N THR A 119 -3.73 7.88 -15.83
CA THR A 119 -2.60 7.45 -16.68
C THR A 119 -2.50 8.21 -18.01
N THR A 120 -3.49 9.04 -18.32
CA THR A 120 -3.55 9.81 -19.57
C THR A 120 -2.98 11.21 -19.31
N PRO A 121 -2.00 11.68 -20.11
CA PRO A 121 -1.57 13.06 -20.04
C PRO A 121 -2.78 13.98 -20.25
N PRO A 122 -2.88 15.11 -19.53
CA PRO A 122 -3.94 16.09 -19.80
C PRO A 122 -3.87 16.42 -21.29
N ALA A 123 -4.98 16.22 -22.00
CA ALA A 123 -5.07 16.53 -23.41
C ALA A 123 -4.66 18.00 -23.56
N ILE A 124 -3.48 18.24 -24.13
CA ILE A 124 -3.12 19.56 -24.61
C ILE A 124 -4.12 19.79 -25.74
N GLU A 125 -5.19 20.52 -25.45
CA GLU A 125 -6.07 21.08 -26.46
C GLU A 125 -5.17 21.84 -27.43
N SER A 126 -4.82 21.18 -28.54
CA SER A 126 -4.13 21.82 -29.63
C SER A 126 -5.07 22.92 -30.10
N PRO A 127 -4.67 24.21 -30.09
CA PRO A 127 -5.58 25.26 -30.50
C PRO A 127 -5.97 24.97 -31.95
N SER A 128 -7.25 24.61 -32.12
CA SER A 128 -7.90 24.42 -33.39
C SER A 128 -7.59 25.65 -34.24
N ARG A 129 -6.76 25.48 -35.29
CA ARG A 129 -6.58 26.49 -36.33
C ARG A 129 -7.89 26.59 -37.12
N SER A 130 -8.87 27.30 -36.56
CA SER A 130 -9.94 27.91 -37.33
C SER A 130 -9.42 29.24 -37.85
N GLY A 131 -9.03 29.29 -39.13
CA GLY A 131 -8.79 30.57 -39.79
C GLY A 131 -10.11 31.29 -40.00
N THR A 132 -10.21 32.53 -39.52
CA THR A 132 -10.80 33.68 -40.23
C THR A 132 -10.50 34.99 -39.47
N SER A 133 -10.48 36.06 -40.25
CA SER A 133 -9.79 37.32 -40.04
C SER A 133 -10.41 38.32 -39.04
N ASN A 134 -9.55 39.24 -38.59
CA ASN A 134 -9.77 40.63 -38.14
C ASN A 134 -10.60 40.89 -36.87
N ASP A 135 -10.00 41.49 -35.84
CA ASP A 135 -10.33 42.86 -35.37
C ASP A 135 -9.37 43.34 -34.23
N LYS A 136 -9.19 44.66 -34.13
CA LYS A 136 -8.30 45.38 -33.21
C LYS A 136 -8.97 45.63 -31.84
N GLY A 137 -8.25 45.36 -30.75
CA GLY A 137 -8.32 46.19 -29.52
C GLY A 137 -8.44 45.49 -28.16
N ARG A 138 -7.54 45.91 -27.24
CA ARG A 138 -7.62 45.90 -25.74
C ARG A 138 -6.93 44.74 -24.96
N PRO A 139 -6.14 45.02 -23.89
CA PRO A 139 -5.62 44.03 -22.92
C PRO A 139 -6.39 44.08 -21.57
N PRO A 140 -6.01 43.32 -20.52
CA PRO A 140 -6.13 41.86 -20.35
C PRO A 140 -7.05 41.49 -19.15
N THR A 141 -7.57 40.27 -19.09
CA THR A 141 -8.09 39.68 -17.83
C THR A 141 -7.27 38.44 -17.50
N ALA A 142 -6.58 38.47 -16.36
CA ALA A 142 -5.77 37.38 -15.85
C ALA A 142 -6.68 36.24 -15.36
N THR A 143 -6.59 35.06 -15.97
CA THR A 143 -7.11 33.81 -15.41
C THR A 143 -5.99 33.17 -14.60
N ILE A 144 -6.31 32.89 -13.34
CA ILE A 144 -5.44 32.35 -12.30
C ILE A 144 -4.99 30.94 -12.73
N VAL A 145 -3.67 30.74 -12.82
CA VAL A 145 -3.06 29.42 -13.04
C VAL A 145 -3.20 28.59 -11.76
N SER A 146 -4.02 27.55 -11.81
CA SER A 146 -4.09 26.52 -10.76
C SER A 146 -2.82 25.68 -10.77
N ALA A 147 -2.31 25.42 -9.57
CA ALA A 147 -1.03 24.77 -9.28
C ALA A 147 -0.90 23.38 -9.96
N ALA A 148 0.30 23.14 -10.47
CA ALA A 148 0.70 21.90 -11.14
C ALA A 148 0.77 20.72 -10.16
N ALA A 149 -0.14 19.75 -10.30
CA ALA A 149 0.06 18.41 -9.78
C ALA A 149 1.08 17.69 -10.68
N ALA A 150 2.16 17.20 -10.08
CA ALA A 150 3.23 16.47 -10.74
C ALA A 150 2.67 15.23 -11.46
N THR A 151 2.44 15.35 -12.76
CA THR A 151 1.89 14.28 -13.61
C THR A 151 3.05 13.50 -14.21
N LEU A 152 3.26 12.26 -13.76
CA LEU A 152 4.26 11.35 -14.32
C LEU A 152 3.82 10.93 -15.74
N THR A 153 4.58 11.30 -16.78
CA THR A 153 4.15 11.10 -18.18
C THR A 153 4.64 9.77 -18.75
N ASN A 154 3.96 9.25 -19.78
CA ASN A 154 4.42 8.04 -20.49
C ASN A 154 5.81 8.18 -21.12
N GLN A 155 6.28 9.41 -21.39
CA GLN A 155 7.64 9.69 -21.84
C GLN A 155 8.67 9.32 -20.76
N THR A 156 8.39 9.66 -19.49
CA THR A 156 9.28 9.30 -18.36
C THR A 156 9.38 7.79 -18.10
N LYS A 157 8.41 6.98 -18.58
CA LYS A 157 8.50 5.52 -18.54
C LYS A 157 9.38 4.94 -19.66
N LEU A 158 9.44 5.59 -20.83
CA LEU A 158 10.21 5.12 -21.98
C LEU A 158 11.71 5.42 -21.83
N ASP A 159 12.05 6.58 -21.26
CA ASP A 159 13.44 6.95 -21.01
C ASP A 159 14.14 6.00 -20.01
N PHE A 160 13.35 5.34 -19.14
CA PHE A 160 13.84 4.37 -18.15
C PHE A 160 14.22 3.00 -18.74
N ILE A 161 13.67 2.62 -19.89
CA ILE A 161 13.89 1.28 -20.49
C ILE A 161 15.24 1.20 -21.24
N HIS A 162 15.85 2.35 -21.55
CA HIS A 162 17.07 2.41 -22.36
C HIS A 162 18.39 2.54 -21.56
N ASP A 163 18.31 2.65 -20.23
CA ASP A 163 19.47 2.86 -19.34
C ASP A 163 19.80 1.63 -18.43
N THR A 164 19.26 0.46 -18.75
CA THR A 164 19.67 -0.84 -18.16
C THR A 164 20.26 -1.76 -19.20
#